data_AF-A0A4Q3FZE5-F1
#
_entry.id   AF-A0A4Q3FZE5-F1
#
_cell.length_a   1.000
_cell.length_b   1.000
_cell.length_c   1.000
_cell.angle_alpha   90.00
_cell.angle_beta   90.00
_cell.angle_gamma   90.00
#
_symmetry.space_group_name_H-M   'P 1'
#
loop_
_entity.id
_entity.type
_entity.pdbx_description
1 polymer ?
#
loop_
_entity_poly.entity_id
_entity_poly.type
_entity_poly.pdbx_seq_one_letter_code
_entity_poly.pdbx_strand_id
1 'polypeptide(L)' 'MYEGKFLDGSLVVDGVKYSTLSSAASALAKTRDGSTTSLNGWNYWAVQLPGTDRWDSMEHLRKRAKGQAPL' A
#
# COMPACT_ATOMS: atom_id res chain seq x y z
N MET A 1 2.48 -8.02 -10.05
CA MET A 1 2.74 -7.60 -8.65
C MET A 1 3.61 -6.36 -8.74
N TYR A 2 3.31 -5.32 -7.97
CA TYR A 2 4.10 -4.08 -7.94
C TYR A 2 4.83 -4.00 -6.62
N GLU A 3 6.09 -3.60 -6.67
CA GLU A 3 6.95 -3.48 -5.49
C GLU A 3 7.41 -2.03 -5.37
N GLY A 4 7.58 -1.59 -4.13
CA GLY A 4 7.96 -0.22 -3.84
C GLY A 4 8.52 -0.09 -2.44
N LYS A 5 8.99 1.11 -2.13
CA LYS A 5 9.55 1.45 -0.82
C LYS A 5 8.97 2.75 -0.32
N PHE A 6 8.84 2.85 1.00
CA PHE A 6 8.52 4.12 1.63
C PHE A 6 9.78 4.97 1.73
N LEU A 7 9.74 6.16 1.14
CA LEU A 7 10.78 7.18 1.22
C LEU A 7 10.13 8.50 1.64
N ASP A 8 10.62 9.12 2.70
CA ASP A 8 10.14 10.42 3.20
C ASP A 8 8.60 10.50 3.33
N GLY A 9 8.01 9.45 3.91
CA GLY A 9 6.56 9.34 4.13
C GLY A 9 5.73 9.06 2.87
N SER A 10 6.35 8.79 1.72
CA SER A 10 5.66 8.50 0.46
C SER A 10 5.99 7.11 -0.06
N LEU A 11 5.01 6.46 -0.68
CA LEU A 11 5.23 5.19 -1.37
C LEU A 11 5.83 5.48 -2.76
N VAL A 12 7.00 4.93 -3.04
CA VAL A 12 7.67 5.06 -4.34
C VAL A 12 7.66 3.69 -5.05
N VAL A 13 6.99 3.64 -6.20
CA VAL A 13 6.88 2.44 -7.06
C VAL A 13 7.36 2.83 -8.45
N ASP A 14 8.31 2.07 -9.01
CA ASP A 14 8.89 2.33 -10.33
C ASP A 14 9.37 3.78 -10.53
N GLY A 15 9.90 4.40 -9.46
CA GLY A 15 10.36 5.79 -9.47
C GLY A 15 9.26 6.86 -9.35
N VAL A 16 7.99 6.46 -9.36
CA VAL A 16 6.84 7.35 -9.18
C VAL A 16 6.50 7.48 -7.70
N LYS A 17 6.43 8.72 -7.21
CA LYS A 17 6.10 9.04 -5.81
C LYS A 17 4.59 9.21 -5.64
N TYR A 18 4.03 8.48 -4.68
CA TYR A 18 2.62 8.58 -4.29
C TYR A 18 2.50 9.05 -2.84
N SER A 19 1.73 10.10 -2.62
CA SER A 19 1.46 10.64 -1.28
C SER A 19 0.43 9.81 -0.51
N THR A 20 -0.34 8.96 -1.20
CA THR A 20 -1.33 8.09 -0.57
C THR A 20 -1.34 6.68 -1.18
N LEU A 21 -1.69 5.69 -0.37
CA LEU A 21 -1.87 4.31 -0.84
C LEU A 21 -2.97 4.18 -1.90
N SER A 22 -4.05 4.96 -1.77
CA SER A 22 -5.13 4.99 -2.76
C SER A 22 -4.66 5.54 -4.10
N SER A 23 -3.88 6.63 -4.12
CA SER A 23 -3.31 7.15 -5.37
C SER A 23 -2.41 6.13 -6.07
N ALA A 24 -1.60 5.40 -5.30
CA ALA A 24 -0.75 4.35 -5.86
C ALA A 24 -1.58 3.19 -6.43
N ALA A 25 -2.56 2.69 -5.65
CA ALA A 25 -3.42 1.59 -6.08
C ALA A 25 -4.22 1.96 -7.34
N SER A 26 -4.85 3.13 -7.38
CA SER A 26 -5.63 3.59 -8.53
C SER A 26 -4.78 3.87 -9.78
N ALA A 27 -3.51 4.26 -9.62
CA ALA A 27 -2.61 4.45 -10.75
C ALA A 27 -2.16 3.12 -11.37
N LEU A 28 -1.87 2.13 -10.52
CA LEU A 28 -1.25 0.86 -10.90
C LEU A 28 -2.25 -0.23 -11.27
N ALA A 29 -3.44 -0.22 -10.63
CA ALA A 29 -4.51 -1.13 -10.96
C ALA A 29 -5.33 -0.57 -12.13
N LYS A 30 -5.44 -1.35 -13.21
CA LYS A 30 -6.31 -1.07 -14.34
C LYS A 30 -7.49 -2.03 -14.31
N THR A 31 -8.66 -1.51 -14.64
CA THR A 31 -9.82 -2.35 -14.92
C THR A 31 -9.58 -3.14 -16.22
N ARG A 32 -10.46 -4.10 -16.52
CA ARG A 32 -10.38 -4.89 -17.75
C ARG A 32 -10.43 -4.04 -19.02
N ASP A 33 -11.14 -2.92 -18.99
CA ASP A 33 -11.25 -1.92 -20.06
C ASP A 33 -10.13 -0.85 -20.04
N GLY A 34 -9.16 -0.97 -19.11
CA GLY A 34 -8.01 -0.07 -19.03
C GLY A 34 -8.25 1.24 -18.28
N SER A 35 -9.44 1.45 -17.72
CA SER A 35 -9.77 2.62 -16.92
C SER A 35 -9.21 2.54 -15.50
N THR A 36 -9.11 3.70 -14.85
CA THR A 36 -8.72 3.81 -13.43
C THR A 36 -9.98 3.77 -12.57
N THR A 37 -9.92 3.07 -11.44
CA THR A 37 -11.01 3.06 -10.46
C THR A 37 -10.53 3.59 -9.11
N SER A 38 -11.46 4.15 -8.33
CA SER A 38 -11.19 4.60 -6.97
C SER A 38 -11.04 3.38 -6.06
N LEU A 39 -9.85 3.19 -5.50
CA LEU A 39 -9.53 2.05 -4.64
C LEU A 39 -9.25 2.50 -3.20
N ASN A 40 -9.72 1.69 -2.25
CA ASN A 40 -9.26 1.79 -0.87
C ASN A 40 -7.85 1.17 -0.79
N GLY A 41 -6.82 2.01 -0.91
CA GLY A 41 -5.44 1.54 -1.01
C GLY A 41 -4.98 0.71 0.18
N TRP A 42 -5.55 0.88 1.37
CA TRP A 42 -5.20 0.09 2.55
C TRP A 42 -5.38 -1.42 2.35
N ASN A 43 -6.31 -1.82 1.48
CA ASN A 43 -6.63 -3.22 1.22
C ASN A 43 -5.67 -3.90 0.24
N TYR A 44 -4.88 -3.12 -0.51
CA TYR A 44 -4.10 -3.62 -1.66
C TYR A 44 -2.60 -3.66 -1.42
N TRP A 45 -2.12 -3.05 -0.34
CA TRP A 45 -0.70 -3.01 -0.01
C TRP A 45 -0.40 -3.88 1.19
N ALA A 46 0.61 -4.73 1.03
CA ALA A 46 1.33 -5.36 2.13
C ALA A 46 2.72 -4.75 2.23
N VAL A 47 3.30 -4.77 3.42
CA VAL A 47 4.66 -4.30 3.67
C VAL A 47 5.43 -5.31 4.47
N GLN A 48 6.71 -5.42 4.14
CA GLN A 48 7.69 -6.08 4.98
C GLN A 48 8.36 -5.02 5.86
N LEU A 49 8.38 -5.24 7.17
CA LEU A 49 9.02 -4.32 8.10
C LEU A 49 10.53 -4.60 8.17
N PRO A 50 11.36 -3.59 8.50
CA PRO A 50 12.79 -3.81 8.67
C PRO A 50 13.07 -4.91 9.70
N GLY A 51 13.91 -5.88 9.32
CA GLY A 51 14.28 -7.01 10.18
C GLY A 51 13.25 -8.14 10.23
N THR A 52 12.18 -8.10 9.43
CA THR A 52 11.20 -9.18 9.31
C THR A 52 11.23 -9.79 7.93
N ASP A 53 10.99 -11.09 7.83
CA ASP A 53 10.70 -11.80 6.57
C ASP A 53 9.19 -11.81 6.27
N ARG A 54 8.36 -11.56 7.28
CA ARG A 54 6.91 -11.47 7.19
C ARG A 54 6.43 -10.24 6.42
N TRP A 55 5.42 -10.46 5.58
CA TRP A 55 4.60 -9.41 4.97
C TRP A 55 3.32 -9.22 5.77
N ASP A 56 3.03 -7.97 6.14
CA ASP A 56 1.80 -7.60 6.84
C ASP A 56 0.95 -6.64 5.99
N SER A 57 -0.37 -6.85 6.01
CA SER A 57 -1.32 -5.94 5.36
C SER A 57 -1.25 -4.54 5.99
N MET A 58 -1.24 -3.50 5.16
CA MET A 58 -1.30 -2.11 5.61
C MET A 58 -2.60 -1.80 6.37
N GLU A 59 -3.72 -2.42 5.99
CA GLU A 59 -4.98 -2.32 6.74
C GLU A 59 -4.81 -2.88 8.16
N HIS A 60 -4.16 -4.03 8.30
CA HIS A 60 -3.91 -4.65 9.60
C HIS A 60 -3.02 -3.76 10.47
N LEU A 61 -1.91 -3.26 9.92
CA LEU A 61 -1.02 -2.33 10.61
C LEU A 61 -1.74 -1.06 11.05
N ARG A 62 -2.63 -0.52 10.20
CA ARG A 62 -3.45 0.65 10.54
C ARG A 62 -4.42 0.36 11.70
N LYS A 63 -5.07 -0.80 11.72
CA LYS A 63 -5.94 -1.21 12.83
C LYS A 63 -5.13 -1.39 14.12
N ARG A 64 -3.94 -2.01 14.04
CA ARG A 64 -3.03 -2.16 15.17
C ARG A 64 -2.59 -0.82 15.75
N ALA A 65 -2.22 0.14 14.90
CA ALA A 65 -1.85 1.50 15.31
C ALA A 65 -3.00 2.26 16.02
N LYS A 66 -4.25 1.88 15.75
CA LYS A 66 -5.45 2.44 16.40
C LYS A 66 -5.89 1.66 17.65
N GLY A 67 -5.18 0.60 18.05
CA GLY A 67 -5.59 -0.30 19.14
C GLY A 67 -6.80 -1.18 18.79
N GLN A 68 -7.08 -1.38 17.50
CA GLN A 68 -8.26 -2.10 16.99
C GLN A 68 -7.94 -3.52 16.49
N ALA A 69 -6.68 -3.96 16.61
CA ALA A 69 -6.25 -5.31 16.26
C ALA A 69 -5.20 -5.81 17.28
N PRO A 70 -5.16 -7.13 17.57
CA PRO A 70 -4.17 -7.71 18.47
C PRO A 70 -2.74 -7.62 17.91
N LEU A 71 -1.77 -7.82 18.80
CA LEU A 71 -0.33 -7.81 18.49
C LEU A 71 0.07 -8.95 17.55
#